data_AF-A0A831V7F1-F1
#
_entry.id   AF-A0A831V7F1-F1
#
_cell.length_a   1.000
_cell.length_b   1.000
_cell.length_c   1.000
_cell.angle_alpha   90.00
_cell.angle_beta   90.00
_cell.angle_gamma   90.00
#
_symmetry.space_group_name_H-M   'P 1'
#
loop_
_entity.id
_entity.type
_entity.pdbx_description
1 polymer ?
#
loop_
_entity_poly.entity_id
_entity_poly.type
_entity_poly.pdbx_seq_one_letter_code
_entity_poly.pdbx_strand_id
1 'polypeptide(L)'
;MSVDGGMDAGGGTMEGPPPEQTDPVEQLLRERPELGAFGVDWLRAWAPYARRQIAGIARVLRRYPWMAELIGQGPVGLIGPCSVEAYTSRDGSEACISFGGWAYCSADGGVTVRRLESSRLEPHEGWVREAYRPKRPPAFAKAKEYIRIL
;
A
#
# COMPACT_ATOMS: atom_id res chain seq x y z
N MET A 1 11.22 6.23 79.62
CA MET A 1 11.85 6.83 78.44
C MET A 1 11.07 6.33 77.23
N SER A 2 10.53 7.29 76.47
CA SER A 2 9.67 7.12 75.30
C SER A 2 10.46 6.71 74.04
N VAL A 3 9.73 6.68 72.92
CA VAL A 3 10.11 6.64 71.49
C VAL A 3 10.23 5.24 70.90
N ASP A 4 9.65 4.88 69.75
CA ASP A 4 8.77 5.52 68.76
C ASP A 4 8.16 4.33 67.97
N GLY A 5 6.90 4.32 67.51
CA GLY A 5 6.49 5.11 66.35
C GLY A 5 6.95 4.44 65.05
N GLY A 6 6.16 3.52 64.48
CA GLY A 6 6.49 2.81 63.24
C GLY A 6 5.25 2.28 62.53
N MET A 7 4.48 3.19 61.92
CA MET A 7 3.49 2.89 60.89
C MET A 7 4.25 2.58 59.59
N ASP A 8 4.16 1.35 59.07
CA ASP A 8 4.52 1.08 57.68
C ASP A 8 3.25 1.01 56.84
N ALA A 9 2.97 2.16 56.22
CA ALA A 9 2.00 2.31 55.16
C ALA A 9 2.64 1.92 53.82
N GLY A 10 1.87 1.21 52.99
CA GLY A 10 1.96 1.40 51.54
C GLY A 10 2.97 0.54 50.78
N GLY A 11 2.76 -0.78 50.76
CA GLY A 11 3.20 -1.60 49.64
C GLY A 11 2.17 -1.54 48.51
N GLY A 12 1.95 -0.37 47.92
CA GLY A 12 1.12 -0.24 46.72
C GLY A 12 1.82 -0.94 45.56
N THR A 13 1.28 -2.08 45.13
CA THR A 13 1.63 -2.72 43.87
C THR A 13 1.45 -1.68 42.78
N MET A 14 2.56 -1.14 42.28
CA MET A 14 2.56 -0.36 41.05
C MET A 14 2.31 -1.38 39.94
N GLU A 15 1.04 -1.70 39.67
CA GLU A 15 0.67 -2.19 38.35
C GLU A 15 1.00 -1.05 37.40
N GLY A 16 2.16 -1.18 36.74
CA GLY A 16 2.49 -0.33 35.61
C GLY A 16 1.35 -0.40 34.60
N PRO A 17 1.11 0.68 33.82
CA PRO A 17 0.05 0.68 32.84
C PRO A 17 0.22 -0.55 31.93
N PRO A 18 -0.85 -1.28 31.60
CA PRO A 18 -0.77 -2.44 30.72
C PRO A 18 0.01 -2.04 29.46
N PRO A 19 0.87 -2.91 28.91
CA PRO A 19 1.61 -2.59 27.69
C PRO A 19 0.60 -2.08 26.68
N GLU A 20 0.79 -0.82 26.27
CA GLU A 20 -0.14 -0.09 25.42
C GLU A 20 -0.34 -0.93 24.17
N GLN A 21 -1.48 -1.63 24.09
CA GLN A 21 -1.85 -2.46 22.96
C GLN A 21 -2.11 -1.49 21.82
N THR A 22 -1.03 -1.07 21.15
CA THR A 22 -1.08 -0.13 20.04
C THR A 22 -2.01 -0.73 18.99
N ASP A 23 -3.02 0.04 18.57
CA ASP A 23 -3.97 -0.39 17.54
C ASP A 23 -3.17 -1.01 16.37
N PRO A 24 -3.45 -2.27 15.98
CA PRO A 24 -2.71 -2.93 14.90
C PRO A 24 -2.61 -2.08 13.62
N VAL A 25 -3.59 -1.21 13.35
CA VAL A 25 -3.57 -0.29 12.21
C VAL A 25 -2.60 0.88 12.43
N GLU A 26 -2.52 1.43 13.64
CA GLU A 26 -1.54 2.46 14.01
C GLU A 26 -0.11 1.92 13.93
N GLN A 27 0.12 0.68 14.37
CA GLN A 27 1.40 0.01 14.20
C GLN A 27 1.73 -0.19 12.70
N LEU A 28 0.77 -0.66 11.92
CA LEU A 28 0.94 -0.86 10.47
C LEU A 28 1.31 0.46 9.77
N LEU A 29 0.65 1.56 10.10
CA LEU A 29 0.94 2.88 9.55
C LEU A 29 2.30 3.40 9.98
N ARG A 30 2.77 3.09 11.19
CA ARG A 30 4.14 3.40 11.62
C ARG A 30 5.19 2.68 10.79
N GLU A 31 4.95 1.41 10.44
CA GLU A 31 5.86 0.60 9.64
C GLU A 31 5.77 0.89 8.12
N ARG A 32 4.59 1.29 7.67
CA ARG A 32 4.22 1.52 6.25
C ARG A 32 3.41 2.82 6.12
N PRO A 33 4.04 3.99 6.33
CA PRO A 33 3.34 5.28 6.25
C PRO A 33 2.71 5.54 4.89
N GLU A 34 3.22 4.92 3.82
CA GLU A 34 2.65 4.97 2.47
C GLU A 34 1.19 4.47 2.38
N LEU A 35 0.77 3.60 3.30
CA LEU A 35 -0.61 3.12 3.37
C LEU A 35 -1.58 4.17 3.93
N GLY A 36 -1.06 5.27 4.50
CA GLY A 36 -1.86 6.41 4.96
C GLY A 36 -2.71 7.03 3.85
N ALA A 37 -2.32 6.87 2.59
CA ALA A 37 -3.12 7.28 1.43
C ALA A 37 -4.51 6.63 1.38
N PHE A 38 -4.68 5.45 1.99
CA PHE A 38 -5.97 4.77 2.07
C PHE A 38 -6.80 5.19 3.30
N GLY A 39 -6.20 5.88 4.27
CA GLY A 39 -6.85 6.22 5.53
C GLY A 39 -7.04 5.02 6.48
N VAL A 40 -7.26 5.34 7.75
CA VAL A 40 -7.31 4.37 8.86
C VAL A 40 -8.52 3.44 8.73
N ASP A 41 -9.69 3.96 8.37
CA ASP A 41 -10.93 3.17 8.30
C ASP A 41 -10.87 2.10 7.20
N TRP A 42 -10.25 2.43 6.07
CA TRP A 42 -9.99 1.46 5.01
C TRP A 42 -9.08 0.34 5.50
N LEU A 43 -8.01 0.67 6.21
CA LEU A 43 -7.09 -0.33 6.77
C LEU A 43 -7.78 -1.19 7.84
N ARG A 44 -8.62 -0.62 8.71
CA ARG A 44 -9.42 -1.40 9.66
C ARG A 44 -10.36 -2.37 8.95
N ALA A 45 -10.99 -1.92 7.87
CA ALA A 45 -11.89 -2.76 7.08
C ALA A 45 -11.17 -3.93 6.39
N TRP A 46 -9.95 -3.70 5.86
CA TRP A 46 -9.30 -4.66 4.95
C TRP A 46 -8.08 -5.39 5.52
N ALA A 47 -7.36 -4.83 6.49
CA ALA A 47 -6.16 -5.44 7.08
C ALA A 47 -6.38 -6.86 7.64
N PRO A 48 -7.55 -7.23 8.19
CA PRO A 48 -7.79 -8.61 8.60
C PRO A 48 -7.82 -9.61 7.42
N TYR A 49 -8.27 -9.18 6.24
CA TYR A 49 -8.61 -10.06 5.12
C TYR A 49 -7.56 -10.03 3.99
N ALA A 50 -6.89 -8.90 3.79
CA ALA A 50 -6.08 -8.64 2.60
C ALA A 50 -4.58 -8.37 2.92
N ARG A 51 -4.05 -8.90 4.02
CA ARG A 51 -2.67 -8.62 4.50
C ARG A 51 -1.59 -8.71 3.42
N ARG A 52 -1.60 -9.79 2.63
CA ARG A 52 -0.60 -9.99 1.55
C ARG A 52 -0.71 -8.93 0.46
N GLN A 53 -1.93 -8.62 0.04
CA GLN A 53 -2.20 -7.61 -0.98
C GLN A 53 -1.83 -6.22 -0.48
N ILE A 54 -2.21 -5.87 0.75
CA ILE A 54 -1.86 -4.59 1.40
C ILE A 54 -0.34 -4.44 1.52
N ALA A 55 0.39 -5.49 1.88
CA ALA A 55 1.85 -5.48 1.92
C ALA A 55 2.47 -5.27 0.52
N GLY A 56 1.88 -5.87 -0.51
CA GLY A 56 2.26 -5.65 -1.91
C GLY A 56 2.03 -4.20 -2.35
N ILE A 57 0.84 -3.66 -2.07
CA ILE A 57 0.48 -2.26 -2.34
C ILE A 57 1.47 -1.32 -1.64
N ALA A 58 1.75 -1.53 -0.35
CA ALA A 58 2.72 -0.71 0.39
C ALA A 58 4.10 -0.70 -0.30
N ARG A 59 4.59 -1.87 -0.75
CA ARG A 59 5.85 -1.97 -1.48
C ARG A 59 5.83 -1.16 -2.79
N VAL A 60 4.72 -1.19 -3.53
CA VAL A 60 4.55 -0.41 -4.77
C VAL A 60 4.54 1.09 -4.45
N LEU A 61 3.73 1.53 -3.48
CA LEU A 61 3.61 2.94 -3.11
C LEU A 61 4.94 3.51 -2.59
N ARG A 62 5.71 2.72 -1.84
CA ARG A 62 7.06 3.10 -1.41
C ARG A 62 8.02 3.29 -2.58
N ARG A 63 7.90 2.47 -3.63
CA ARG A 63 8.71 2.58 -4.85
C ARG A 63 8.25 3.73 -5.76
N TYR A 64 6.96 4.04 -5.75
CA TYR A 64 6.34 5.06 -6.60
C TYR A 64 5.44 6.00 -5.77
N PRO A 65 6.01 6.94 -4.99
CA PRO A 65 5.25 7.77 -4.04
C PRO A 65 4.11 8.58 -4.67
N TRP A 66 4.24 8.99 -5.93
CA TRP A 66 3.19 9.71 -6.67
C TRP A 66 1.87 8.92 -6.77
N MET A 67 1.92 7.58 -6.70
CA MET A 67 0.73 6.73 -6.70
C MET A 67 -0.07 6.89 -5.40
N ALA A 68 0.60 7.15 -4.27
CA ALA A 68 -0.06 7.40 -2.99
C ALA A 68 -0.83 8.73 -3.01
N GLU A 69 -0.25 9.76 -3.61
CA GLU A 69 -0.91 11.05 -3.83
C GLU A 69 -2.16 10.90 -4.71
N LEU A 70 -2.07 10.11 -5.79
CA LEU A 70 -3.21 9.82 -6.66
C LEU A 70 -4.35 9.11 -5.92
N ILE A 71 -4.03 8.14 -5.06
CA ILE A 71 -5.03 7.43 -4.24
C ILE A 71 -5.73 8.40 -3.30
N GLY A 72 -4.97 9.26 -2.61
CA GLY A 72 -5.51 10.23 -1.66
C GLY A 72 -6.43 11.29 -2.29
N GLN A 73 -6.32 11.53 -3.60
CA GLN A 73 -7.22 12.43 -4.34
C GLN A 73 -8.57 11.78 -4.70
N GLY A 74 -8.66 10.46 -4.71
CA GLY A 74 -9.83 9.70 -5.15
C GLY A 74 -10.78 9.27 -4.02
N PRO A 75 -11.95 8.71 -4.35
CA PRO A 75 -12.85 8.13 -3.37
C PRO A 75 -12.29 6.79 -2.86
N VAL A 76 -11.38 6.86 -1.89
CA VAL A 76 -10.61 5.73 -1.34
C VAL A 76 -11.47 4.55 -0.89
N GLY A 77 -12.64 4.82 -0.29
CA GLY A 77 -13.56 3.78 0.19
C GLY A 77 -14.09 2.84 -0.91
N LEU A 78 -13.99 3.23 -2.18
CA LEU A 78 -14.40 2.40 -3.34
C LEU A 78 -13.27 1.52 -3.88
N ILE A 79 -12.03 1.73 -3.44
CA ILE A 79 -10.88 0.95 -3.89
C ILE A 79 -10.79 -0.32 -3.04
N GLY A 80 -11.15 -1.47 -3.60
CA GLY A 80 -10.87 -2.75 -2.94
C GLY A 80 -9.38 -3.08 -3.00
N PRO A 81 -8.76 -3.70 -1.98
CA PRO A 81 -7.34 -4.05 -2.02
C PRO A 81 -6.95 -4.86 -3.27
N CYS A 82 -7.81 -5.81 -3.67
CA CYS A 82 -7.56 -6.68 -4.82
C CYS A 82 -7.83 -6.03 -6.18
N SER A 83 -8.50 -4.88 -6.22
CA SER A 83 -8.68 -4.13 -7.47
C SER A 83 -7.50 -3.21 -7.78
N VAL A 84 -6.58 -3.04 -6.82
CA VAL A 84 -5.32 -2.34 -7.03
C VAL A 84 -4.39 -3.25 -7.82
N GLU A 85 -3.99 -2.78 -8.99
CA GLU A 85 -2.97 -3.41 -9.82
C GLU A 85 -1.86 -2.40 -10.11
N ALA A 86 -0.62 -2.88 -10.21
CA ALA A 86 0.52 -2.05 -10.53
C ALA A 86 1.34 -2.67 -11.64
N TYR A 87 1.92 -1.82 -12.47
CA TYR A 87 2.59 -2.19 -13.70
C TYR A 87 3.89 -1.40 -13.85
N THR A 88 4.89 -2.02 -14.45
CA THR A 88 6.10 -1.32 -14.89
C THR A 88 6.36 -1.66 -16.34
N SER A 89 6.81 -0.70 -17.13
CA SER A 89 7.27 -0.98 -18.49
C SER A 89 8.48 -1.90 -18.45
N ARG A 90 8.65 -2.71 -19.49
CA ARG A 90 9.74 -3.71 -19.56
C ARG A 90 11.14 -3.08 -19.47
N ASP A 91 11.27 -1.85 -19.97
CA ASP A 91 12.47 -1.02 -19.92
C ASP A 91 12.58 -0.19 -18.63
N GLY A 92 11.59 -0.25 -17.74
CA GLY A 92 11.54 0.50 -16.48
C GLY A 92 11.30 2.01 -16.65
N SER A 93 11.05 2.50 -17.87
CA SER A 93 10.87 3.93 -18.18
C SER A 93 9.55 4.51 -17.67
N GLU A 94 8.54 3.69 -17.42
CA GLU A 94 7.21 4.12 -17.00
C GLU A 94 6.61 3.14 -15.98
N ALA A 95 5.89 3.67 -15.00
CA ALA A 95 5.13 2.87 -14.05
C ALA A 95 3.66 3.27 -14.08
N CYS A 96 2.76 2.31 -13.88
CA CYS A 96 1.33 2.56 -13.85
C CYS A 96 0.66 1.92 -12.64
N ILE A 97 -0.44 2.52 -12.19
CA ILE A 97 -1.36 1.97 -11.20
C ILE A 97 -2.77 1.94 -11.76
N SER A 98 -3.54 0.90 -11.45
CA SER A 98 -4.93 0.75 -11.89
C SER A 98 -5.85 0.42 -10.73
N PHE A 99 -7.06 0.98 -10.81
CA PHE A 99 -8.18 0.69 -9.91
C PHE A 99 -9.43 0.48 -10.79
N GLY A 100 -9.70 -0.75 -11.20
CA GLY A 100 -10.89 -1.05 -12.02
C GLY A 100 -10.74 -0.74 -13.52
N GLY A 101 -9.57 -1.01 -14.10
CA GLY A 101 -9.39 -1.11 -15.56
C GLY A 101 -8.91 0.15 -16.28
N TRP A 102 -8.83 1.30 -15.58
CA TRP A 102 -8.06 2.46 -16.03
C TRP A 102 -6.70 2.46 -15.35
N ALA A 103 -5.64 2.58 -16.14
CA ALA A 103 -4.27 2.65 -15.66
C ALA A 103 -3.77 4.10 -15.78
N TYR A 104 -3.30 4.63 -14.66
CA TYR A 104 -2.64 5.93 -14.54
C TYR A 104 -1.15 5.65 -14.63
N CYS A 105 -0.45 6.26 -15.59
CA CYS A 105 0.94 5.99 -15.90
C CYS A 105 1.77 7.27 -15.79
N SER A 106 2.98 7.16 -15.24
CA SER A 106 3.95 8.26 -15.11
C SER A 106 5.38 7.75 -15.30
N ALA A 107 6.21 8.56 -15.94
CA ALA A 107 7.64 8.35 -16.14
C ALA A 107 8.48 9.40 -15.40
N ASP A 108 8.00 10.65 -15.38
CA ASP A 108 8.73 11.85 -14.99
C ASP A 108 7.85 12.88 -14.25
N GLY A 109 6.74 12.44 -13.66
CA GLY A 109 5.83 13.28 -12.85
C GLY A 109 4.55 13.70 -13.58
N GLY A 110 4.50 13.61 -14.91
CA GLY A 110 3.26 13.74 -15.67
C GLY A 110 2.42 12.47 -15.63
N VAL A 111 1.16 12.56 -15.18
CA VAL A 111 0.23 11.42 -15.16
C VAL A 111 -0.60 11.39 -16.44
N THR A 112 -0.64 10.22 -17.08
CA THR A 112 -1.47 9.95 -18.26
C THR A 112 -2.37 8.76 -18.01
N VAL A 113 -3.58 8.77 -18.56
CA VAL A 113 -4.57 7.72 -18.31
C VAL A 113 -4.79 6.90 -19.57
N ARG A 114 -4.73 5.57 -19.45
CA ARG A 114 -4.94 4.64 -20.58
C ARG A 114 -5.57 3.31 -20.10
N ARG A 115 -6.10 2.53 -21.03
CA ARG A 115 -6.51 1.15 -20.75
C ARG A 115 -5.41 0.18 -21.12
N LEU A 116 -5.05 -0.69 -20.18
CA LEU A 116 -4.19 -1.82 -20.42
C LEU A 116 -5.03 -3.08 -20.63
N GLU A 117 -4.58 -3.96 -21.50
CA GLU A 117 -5.16 -5.28 -21.72
C GLU A 117 -4.04 -6.32 -21.60
N SER A 118 -4.38 -7.49 -21.06
CA SER A 118 -3.44 -8.60 -21.01
C SER A 118 -3.08 -9.03 -22.42
N SER A 119 -1.79 -9.24 -22.66
CA SER A 119 -1.27 -9.63 -23.96
C SER A 119 -0.72 -11.05 -23.94
N ARG A 120 0.05 -11.40 -22.90
CA ARG A 120 0.78 -12.68 -22.80
C ARG A 120 0.98 -13.09 -21.35
N LEU A 121 1.11 -14.41 -21.15
CA LEU A 121 1.62 -15.00 -19.92
C LEU A 121 3.08 -15.42 -20.18
N GLU A 122 4.02 -14.90 -19.41
CA GLU A 122 5.44 -15.16 -19.56
C GLU A 122 6.00 -15.92 -18.33
N PRO A 123 6.74 -17.02 -18.52
CA PRO A 123 7.50 -17.64 -17.43
C PRO A 123 8.55 -16.66 -16.90
N HIS A 124 8.66 -16.53 -15.58
CA HIS A 124 9.64 -15.68 -14.92
C HIS A 124 10.06 -16.27 -13.58
N GLU A 125 11.34 -16.64 -13.47
CA GLU A 125 12.00 -17.08 -12.21
C GLU A 125 11.15 -18.03 -11.32
N GLY A 126 10.45 -18.99 -11.91
CA GLY A 126 9.64 -19.98 -11.17
C GLY A 126 8.17 -19.60 -10.95
N TRP A 127 7.72 -18.45 -11.45
CA TRP A 127 6.30 -18.08 -11.54
C TRP A 127 5.93 -17.60 -12.95
N VAL A 128 4.64 -17.34 -13.18
CA VAL A 128 4.14 -16.76 -14.44
C VAL A 128 3.86 -15.28 -14.20
N ARG A 129 4.38 -14.41 -15.07
CA ARG A 129 4.07 -12.98 -15.08
C ARG A 129 3.13 -12.66 -16.23
N GLU A 130 2.15 -11.81 -15.95
CA GLU A 130 1.26 -11.27 -16.97
C GLU A 130 1.90 -10.03 -17.61
N ALA A 131 2.02 -10.09 -18.94
CA ALA A 131 2.38 -8.96 -19.77
C ALA A 131 1.10 -8.25 -20.24
N TYR A 132 1.18 -6.93 -20.32
CA TYR A 132 0.08 -6.03 -20.67
C TYR A 132 0.52 -5.06 -21.77
N ARG A 133 -0.44 -4.63 -22.58
CA ARG A 133 -0.23 -3.61 -23.60
C ARG A 133 -1.34 -2.56 -23.58
N PRO A 134 -1.09 -1.33 -24.05
CA PRO A 134 -2.16 -0.36 -24.21
C PRO A 134 -3.17 -0.84 -25.26
N LYS A 135 -4.46 -0.86 -24.91
CA LYS A 135 -5.55 -1.25 -25.84
C LYS A 135 -5.65 -0.32 -27.05
N ARG A 136 -5.39 0.97 -26.82
CA ARG A 136 -5.18 1.99 -27.86
C ARG A 136 -3.97 2.82 -27.47
N PRO A 137 -2.78 2.56 -28.04
CA PRO A 137 -1.60 3.35 -27.73
C PRO A 137 -1.83 4.80 -28.22
N PRO A 138 -1.74 5.82 -27.36
CA PRO A 138 -1.59 7.18 -27.84
C PRO A 138 -0.30 7.30 -28.64
N ALA A 139 -0.23 8.23 -29.60
CA ALA A 139 0.99 8.49 -30.38
C ALA A 139 2.22 8.80 -29.49
N PHE A 140 1.98 9.22 -28.26
CA PHE A 140 2.99 9.59 -27.26
C PHE A 140 3.21 8.53 -26.17
N ALA A 141 2.71 7.30 -26.34
CA ALA A 141 2.97 6.23 -25.39
C ALA A 141 4.48 5.98 -25.25
N LYS A 142 5.00 6.10 -24.03
CA LYS A 142 6.43 5.89 -23.74
C LYS A 142 6.83 4.42 -23.81
N ALA A 143 5.90 3.53 -23.46
CA ALA A 143 6.11 2.08 -23.51
C ALA A 143 4.97 1.35 -24.27
N LYS A 144 5.32 0.21 -24.86
CA LYS A 144 4.41 -0.66 -25.61
C LYS A 144 3.99 -1.91 -24.84
N GLU A 145 4.81 -2.31 -23.87
CA GLU A 145 4.60 -3.49 -23.03
C GLU A 145 4.90 -3.17 -21.58
N TYR A 146 4.09 -3.75 -20.70
CA TYR A 146 4.18 -3.62 -19.25
C TYR A 146 4.10 -4.99 -18.60
N ILE A 147 4.69 -5.11 -17.42
CA ILE A 147 4.67 -6.30 -16.58
C ILE A 147 3.91 -5.96 -15.31
N ARG A 148 2.99 -6.83 -14.91
CA ARG A 148 2.32 -6.72 -13.61
C ARG A 148 3.29 -7.00 -12.46
N ILE A 149 3.34 -6.10 -11.49
CA ILE A 149 4.29 -6.13 -10.36
C ILE A 149 3.60 -6.26 -8.99
N LEU A 150 2.27 -6.30 -8.96
CA LEU A 150 1.42 -6.49 -7.78
C LEU A 150 0.51 -7.70 -7.94
#